data_AF-A0A7V5T6W8-F1
#
_entry.id   AF-A0A7V5T6W8-F1
#
_cell.length_a   1.000
_cell.length_b   1.000
_cell.length_c   1.000
_cell.angle_alpha   90.00
_cell.angle_beta   90.00
_cell.angle_gamma   90.00
#
_symmetry.space_group_name_H-M   'P 1'
#
loop_
_entity.id
_entity.type
_entity.pdbx_description
1 polymer ?
#
loop_
_entity_poly.entity_id
_entity_poly.type
_entity_poly.pdbx_seq_one_letter_code
_entity_poly.pdbx_strand_id
1 'polypeptide(L)' 'MIIDFRAIAHLIPGWIFNEYGQLTGRYVHRDRIVCVAENGRIQVWVDREAYENRDPEGLICDYDARDLLGMR' A
#
# COMPACT_ATOMS: atom_id res chain seq x y z
N MET A 1 7.74 10.35 -0.15
CA MET A 1 6.78 10.99 -1.08
C MET A 1 5.48 10.21 -1.04
N ILE A 2 4.34 10.88 -0.81
CA ILE A 2 3.03 10.21 -0.90
C ILE A 2 2.69 10.00 -2.37
N ILE A 3 2.29 8.78 -2.73
CA ILE A 3 1.90 8.37 -4.07
C ILE A 3 0.40 8.08 -4.06
N ASP A 4 -0.30 8.45 -5.13
CA ASP A 4 -1.69 8.03 -5.33
C ASP A 4 -1.74 6.50 -5.50
N PHE A 5 -2.53 5.81 -4.66
CA PHE A 5 -2.71 4.36 -4.74
C PHE A 5 -3.12 3.90 -6.14
N ARG A 6 -3.94 4.68 -6.87
CA ARG A 6 -4.36 4.35 -8.23
C ARG A 6 -3.18 4.20 -9.20
N ALA A 7 -2.10 4.94 -8.97
CA ALA A 7 -0.91 4.89 -9.81
C ALA A 7 -0.13 3.58 -9.64
N ILE A 8 -0.23 2.91 -8.49
CA ILE A 8 0.50 1.66 -8.22
C ILE A 8 -0.43 0.44 -8.05
N ALA A 9 -1.75 0.64 -8.01
CA ALA A 9 -2.73 -0.42 -7.77
C ALA A 9 -2.61 -1.57 -8.78
N HIS A 10 -2.25 -1.28 -10.03
CA HIS A 10 -2.04 -2.28 -11.08
C HIS A 10 -0.77 -3.12 -10.89
N LEU A 11 0.16 -2.67 -10.06
CA LEU A 11 1.41 -3.37 -9.71
C LEU A 11 1.21 -4.30 -8.50
N ILE A 12 0.13 -4.10 -7.76
CA ILE A 12 -0.19 -4.87 -6.56
C ILE A 12 -1.08 -6.05 -6.96
N PRO A 13 -0.72 -7.29 -6.60
CA PRO A 13 -1.53 -8.46 -6.95
C PRO A 13 -2.98 -8.34 -6.47
N GLY A 14 -3.95 -8.56 -7.36
CA GLY A 14 -5.38 -8.37 -7.07
C GLY A 14 -5.96 -9.26 -5.97
N TRP A 15 -5.29 -10.34 -5.57
CA TRP A 15 -5.72 -11.17 -4.42
C TRP A 15 -5.45 -10.50 -3.07
N ILE A 16 -4.69 -9.40 -3.06
CA ILE A 16 -4.42 -8.59 -1.87
C ILE A 16 -5.64 -7.72 -1.54
N PHE A 17 -6.41 -7.27 -2.54
CA PHE A 17 -7.61 -6.45 -2.38
C PHE A 17 -8.79 -7.03 -3.15
N ASN A 18 -9.81 -7.56 -2.47
CA ASN A 18 -11.05 -7.95 -3.16
C ASN A 18 -11.91 -6.72 -3.55
N GLU A 19 -13.03 -6.98 -4.23
CA GLU A 19 -13.98 -5.94 -4.68
C GLU A 19 -14.57 -5.09 -3.54
N TYR A 20 -14.51 -5.60 -2.30
CA TYR A 20 -14.95 -4.95 -1.08
C TYR A 20 -13.84 -4.23 -0.33
N GLY A 21 -12.61 -4.18 -0.88
CA GLY A 21 -11.46 -3.58 -0.23
C GLY A 21 -10.93 -4.39 0.96
N GLN A 22 -11.22 -5.69 1.06
CA GLN A 22 -10.71 -6.51 2.15
C GLN A 22 -9.27 -6.94 1.90
N LEU A 23 -8.45 -6.73 2.93
CA LEU A 23 -7.10 -7.28 3.05
C LEU A 23 -7.10 -8.30 4.19
N THR A 24 -6.86 -9.57 3.90
CA THR A 24 -6.68 -10.63 4.92
C THR A 24 -7.75 -10.62 6.04
N GLY A 25 -9.02 -10.34 5.72
CA GLY A 25 -10.12 -10.31 6.69
C GLY A 25 -10.33 -8.98 7.43
N ARG A 26 -9.54 -7.93 7.14
CA ARG A 26 -9.78 -6.55 7.59
C ARG A 26 -10.43 -5.74 6.48
N TYR A 27 -11.46 -4.97 6.83
CA TYR A 27 -12.12 -4.06 5.88
C TYR A 27 -11.23 -2.83 5.69
N VAL A 28 -10.76 -2.59 4.46
CA VAL A 28 -9.95 -1.42 4.13
C VAL A 28 -10.74 -0.51 3.20
N HIS A 29 -10.85 0.75 3.61
CA HIS A 29 -11.46 1.80 2.79
C HIS A 29 -10.45 2.24 1.73
N ARG A 30 -10.70 1.90 0.45
CA ARG A 30 -9.79 2.21 -0.67
C ARG A 30 -9.43 3.69 -0.78
N ASP A 31 -10.34 4.58 -0.40
CA ASP A 31 -10.18 6.03 -0.36
C ASP A 31 -9.25 6.52 0.77
N ARG A 32 -8.98 5.67 1.76
CA ARG A 32 -8.07 5.98 2.87
C ARG A 32 -6.66 5.49 2.65
N ILE A 33 -6.46 4.49 1.77
CA ILE A 33 -5.15 3.89 1.52
C ILE A 33 -4.12 4.96 1.20
N VAL A 34 -3.00 4.92 1.93
CA VAL A 34 -1.87 5.81 1.69
C VAL A 34 -0.71 4.99 1.15
N CYS A 35 -0.14 5.43 0.03
CA CYS A 35 1.09 4.85 -0.50
C CYS A 35 2.24 5.82 -0.26
N VAL A 36 3.36 5.31 0.23
CA VAL A 36 4.54 6.12 0.55
C VAL A 36 5.75 5.50 -0.12
N ALA A 37 6.42 6.29 -0.97
CA ALA A 37 7.77 5.99 -1.41
C ALA A 37 8.79 6.68 -0.51
N GLU A 38 9.55 5.89 0.25
CA GLU A 38 10.64 6.39 1.09
C GLU A 38 11.77 5.34 1.17
N ASN A 39 13.02 5.81 1.28
CA ASN A 39 14.19 4.93 1.45
C ASN A 39 14.32 3.80 0.41
N GLY A 40 13.89 4.05 -0.84
CA GLY A 40 13.92 3.04 -1.91
C GLY A 40 12.83 1.98 -1.80
N ARG A 41 11.85 2.18 -0.93
CA ARG A 41 10.71 1.27 -0.71
C ARG A 41 9.40 1.92 -1.09
N ILE A 42 8.42 1.11 -1.46
CA ILE A 42 7.02 1.53 -1.66
C ILE A 42 6.17 0.79 -0.64
N GLN A 43 5.67 1.55 0.33
CA GLN A 43 4.81 1.06 1.39
C GLN A 43 3.36 1.42 1.10
N VAL A 44 2.45 0.49 1.40
CA VAL A 44 1.01 0.68 1.28
C VAL A 44 0.43 0.54 2.68
N TRP A 45 -0.34 1.53 3.12
CA TRP A 45 -0.91 1.63 4.45
C TRP A 45 -2.43 1.68 4.36
N VAL A 46 -3.12 1.10 5.36
CA VAL A 46 -4.60 1.09 5.42
C VAL A 46 -5.17 2.50 5.47
N ASP A 47 -4.47 3.41 6.14
CA ASP A 47 -4.77 4.84 6.19
C ASP A 47 -3.56 5.68 6.58
N ARG A 48 -3.77 6.99 6.65
CA ARG A 48 -2.75 7.98 7.02
C ARG A 48 -2.34 7.89 8.50
N GLU A 49 -3.27 7.56 9.38
CA GLU A 49 -3.01 7.48 10.82
C GLU A 49 -2.05 6.34 11.14
N ALA A 50 -2.28 5.16 10.54
CA ALA A 50 -1.37 4.02 10.65
C ALA A 50 0.06 4.36 10.17
N TYR A 51 0.17 5.07 9.05
CA TYR A 51 1.47 5.51 8.54
C TYR A 51 2.16 6.50 9.50
N GLU A 52 1.45 7.53 9.97
CA GLU A 52 2.00 8.56 10.84
C GLU A 52 2.42 8.00 12.21
N ASN A 53 1.64 7.06 12.74
CA ASN A 53 1.95 6.35 14.00
C ASN A 53 2.94 5.20 13.82
N ARG A 54 3.34 4.87 12.58
CA ARG A 54 4.18 3.71 12.23
C ARG A 54 3.61 2.41 12.79
N ASP A 55 2.28 2.25 12.76
CA ASP A 55 1.57 1.09 13.26
C ASP A 55 1.78 -0.14 12.36
N PRO A 56 2.52 -1.18 12.80
CA PRO A 56 2.79 -2.36 11.99
C PRO A 56 1.52 -3.09 11.54
N GLU A 57 0.43 -2.98 12.30
CA GLU A 57 -0.84 -3.62 11.98
C GLU A 57 -1.58 -2.94 10.82
N GLY A 58 -1.27 -1.68 10.55
CA GLY A 58 -1.83 -0.92 9.44
C GLY A 58 -0.96 -0.92 8.18
N LEU A 59 0.21 -1.56 8.21
CA LEU A 59 1.03 -1.78 7.03
C LEU A 59 0.47 -2.94 6.20
N ILE A 60 0.01 -2.64 5.00
CA ILE A 60 -0.54 -3.62 4.07
C ILE A 60 0.59 -4.38 3.38
N CYS A 61 1.51 -3.64 2.78
CA CYS A 61 2.60 -4.17 1.97
C CYS A 61 3.80 -3.24 2.05
N ASP A 62 5.00 -3.83 1.93
CA ASP A 62 6.25 -3.10 1.84
C ASP A 62 7.12 -3.72 0.74
N TYR A 63 7.21 -3.04 -0.40
CA TYR A 63 7.94 -3.50 -1.58
C TYR A 63 9.28 -2.78 -1.72
N ASP A 64 10.26 -3.46 -2.30
CA ASP A 64 11.39 -2.75 -2.91
C ASP A 64 10.88 -1.97 -4.14
N ALA A 65 11.25 -0.70 -4.24
CA ALA A 65 10.72 0.16 -5.31
C ALA A 65 11.22 -0.27 -6.70
N ARG A 66 12.42 -0.86 -6.81
CA ARG A 66 12.98 -1.30 -8.09
C ARG A 66 12.25 -2.53 -8.62
N ASP A 67 11.99 -3.48 -7.73
CA ASP A 67 11.24 -4.69 -8.05
C ASP A 67 9.81 -4.35 -8.47
N LEU A 68 9.14 -3.46 -7.73
CA LEU A 68 7.76 -3.08 -8.03
C LEU A 68 7.64 -2.30 -9.34
N LEU A 69 8.62 -1.43 -9.65
CA LEU A 69 8.62 -0.60 -10.85
C LEU A 69 9.27 -1.28 -12.06
N GLY A 70 9.75 -2.52 -11.93
CA GLY A 70 10.41 -3.26 -13.02
C GLY A 70 11.72 -2.61 -13.49
N MET A 71 12.38 -1.82 -12.63
CA MET A 71 13.65 -1.16 -12.93
C MET A 71 14.79 -2.12 -12.58
N ARG A 72 15.30 -2.83 -13.59
CA ARG A 72 16.40 -3.78 -13.46
C ARG A 72 17.76 -3.13 -13.71
#